data_AF-A0A7S2IVH3-F1
#
_entry.id   AF-A0A7S2IVH3-F1
#
_cell.length_a   1.000
_cell.length_b   1.000
_cell.length_c   1.000
_cell.angle_alpha   90.00
_cell.angle_beta   90.00
_cell.angle_gamma   90.00
#
_symmetry.space_group_name_H-M   'P 1'
#
loop_
_entity.id
_entity.type
_entity.pdbx_description
1 polymer ?
#
loop_
_entity_poly.entity_id
_entity_poly.type
_entity_poly.pdbx_seq_one_letter_code
_entity_poly.pdbx_strand_id
1 'polypeptide(L)'
;RGQDCRASKCCEDGGQEGLQCFARDANWAQCDEACAPGPHAGDKTVVYDKNGNPGTPPWSCDALGERSEPACGAYEEALACPPGRCAWSGGECLPPCGSYGADACSGRCTWHEEQCKDACATFATPDVCLSGTHRRRCTWSDAAKTCKQACWTYGEKEECYKGDKCMWHGACKDDPCSAPGEDCRGTRCCSGLRGAGGMTCFEKDQYYASCAKACDPGDEAQKKGDWSCRALGNRTKTQTNCAWAGQDCASEGLCCNTGFICAVKDKFFTGCLQVFEKKSLGKVKVPPPPGWPPVPKWVGGGQYQYELPAAPKGQGMGTSLYCFMAYLPGSYEERLGGVHRRHLA
;
A
#
# COMPACT_ATOMS: atom_id res chain seq x y z
N ARG A 1 28.91 10.98 -14.84
CA ARG A 1 30.24 11.04 -14.17
C ARG A 1 31.01 9.74 -14.45
N GLY A 2 32.32 9.79 -14.73
CA GLY A 2 33.15 8.57 -14.90
C GLY A 2 33.02 7.81 -16.23
N GLN A 3 32.34 8.37 -17.23
CA GLN A 3 32.30 7.81 -18.60
C GLN A 3 33.33 8.51 -19.49
N ASP A 4 33.79 7.79 -20.52
CA ASP A 4 34.72 8.34 -21.51
C ASP A 4 34.05 9.45 -22.33
N CYS A 5 34.50 10.68 -22.14
CA CYS A 5 33.93 11.86 -22.80
C CYS A 5 34.67 12.26 -24.09
N ARG A 6 35.66 11.48 -24.58
CA ARG A 6 36.44 11.87 -25.78
C ARG A 6 35.60 12.05 -27.04
N ALA A 7 34.58 11.21 -27.21
CA ALA A 7 33.73 11.22 -28.40
C ALA A 7 32.76 12.41 -28.40
N SER A 8 32.10 12.66 -27.26
CA SER A 8 31.16 13.77 -27.12
C SER A 8 31.88 15.11 -26.96
N LYS A 9 33.04 15.12 -26.28
CA LYS A 9 33.71 16.31 -25.75
C LYS A 9 32.78 17.17 -24.89
N CYS A 10 31.80 16.52 -24.27
CA CYS A 10 30.77 17.15 -23.45
C CYS A 10 30.58 16.34 -22.17
N CYS A 11 30.27 17.06 -21.10
CA CYS A 11 29.92 16.50 -19.80
C CYS A 11 28.46 16.80 -19.47
N GLU A 12 27.81 15.92 -18.73
CA GLU A 12 26.55 16.26 -18.05
C GLU A 12 26.84 17.31 -16.97
N ASP A 13 25.87 18.20 -16.76
CA ASP A 13 25.93 19.22 -15.70
C ASP A 13 26.21 18.57 -14.35
N GLY A 14 27.14 19.16 -13.59
CA GLY A 14 27.67 18.50 -12.41
C GLY A 14 28.65 19.35 -11.61
N GLY A 15 28.85 18.99 -10.36
CA GLY A 15 29.79 19.70 -9.48
C GLY A 15 29.32 21.10 -9.08
N GLN A 16 30.16 21.81 -8.31
CA GLN A 16 29.86 23.16 -7.84
C GLN A 16 30.08 24.23 -8.92
N GLU A 17 31.04 24.00 -9.82
CA GLU A 17 31.43 24.96 -10.85
C GLU A 17 31.27 24.41 -12.28
N GLY A 18 30.60 23.26 -12.44
CA GLY A 18 30.53 22.55 -13.71
C GLY A 18 31.68 21.57 -13.93
N LEU A 19 31.47 20.58 -14.78
CA LEU A 19 32.48 19.57 -15.15
C LEU A 19 33.15 19.89 -16.48
N GLN A 20 34.46 19.70 -16.55
CA GLN A 20 35.25 19.74 -17.78
C GLN A 20 35.67 18.34 -18.17
N CYS A 21 35.57 18.02 -19.46
CA CYS A 21 36.14 16.79 -19.99
C CYS A 21 37.66 16.95 -20.07
N PHE A 22 38.40 16.26 -19.20
CA PHE A 22 39.86 16.29 -19.16
C PHE A 22 40.43 15.01 -19.78
N ALA A 23 41.33 15.17 -20.75
CA ALA A 23 42.05 14.04 -21.32
C ALA A 23 43.07 13.51 -20.30
N ARG A 24 42.94 12.23 -19.94
CA ARG A 24 44.06 11.52 -19.33
C ARG A 24 45.13 11.31 -20.37
N ASP A 25 44.75 10.65 -21.46
CA ASP A 25 45.61 10.29 -22.59
C ASP A 25 44.78 10.23 -23.88
N ALA A 26 45.39 9.79 -24.99
CA ALA A 26 44.70 9.67 -26.27
C ALA A 26 43.52 8.68 -26.24
N ASN A 27 43.48 7.78 -25.25
CA ASN A 27 42.58 6.65 -25.12
C ASN A 27 41.53 6.81 -24.01
N TRP A 28 41.59 7.88 -23.21
CA TRP A 28 40.62 8.13 -22.15
C TRP A 28 40.51 9.61 -21.80
N ALA A 29 39.28 10.09 -21.65
CA ALA A 29 38.99 11.37 -21.01
C ALA A 29 37.84 11.21 -20.04
N GLN A 30 37.81 12.02 -18.98
CA GLN A 30 36.78 11.97 -17.96
C GLN A 30 36.29 13.37 -17.59
N CYS A 31 35.00 13.45 -17.25
CA CYS A 31 34.38 14.64 -16.70
C CYS A 31 34.68 14.81 -15.21
N ASP A 32 35.45 15.84 -14.86
CA ASP A 32 35.81 16.20 -13.49
C ASP A 32 35.80 17.73 -13.29
N GLU A 33 35.75 18.21 -12.05
CA GLU A 33 35.73 19.65 -11.73
C GLU A 33 37.10 20.29 -11.96
N ALA A 34 38.16 19.55 -11.65
CA ALA A 34 39.55 19.95 -11.81
C ALA A 34 40.43 18.74 -12.19
N CYS A 35 41.57 19.02 -12.82
CA CYS A 35 42.58 18.03 -13.19
C CYS A 35 43.98 18.59 -12.93
N ALA A 36 44.91 17.75 -12.46
CA ALA A 36 46.29 18.12 -12.17
C ALA A 36 47.24 17.25 -13.00
N PRO A 37 48.11 17.82 -13.86
CA PRO A 37 48.97 17.01 -14.72
C PRO A 37 49.85 16.03 -13.93
N GLY A 38 49.97 14.79 -14.44
CA GLY A 38 50.80 13.75 -13.83
C GLY A 38 50.01 12.54 -13.31
N PRO A 39 50.64 11.67 -12.49
CA PRO A 39 50.00 10.47 -11.97
C PRO A 39 49.00 10.80 -10.85
N HIS A 40 47.75 10.39 -11.01
CA HIS A 40 46.68 10.61 -10.02
C HIS A 40 46.59 9.47 -9.01
N ALA A 41 46.51 9.82 -7.72
CA ALA A 41 46.31 8.85 -6.65
C ALA A 41 44.90 8.22 -6.76
N GLY A 42 44.83 6.92 -7.07
CA GLY A 42 43.59 6.17 -7.22
C GLY A 42 43.28 5.72 -8.65
N ASP A 43 44.01 6.23 -9.65
CA ASP A 43 43.94 5.71 -11.01
C ASP A 43 44.62 4.33 -11.07
N LYS A 44 43.82 3.27 -11.24
CA LYS A 44 44.29 1.87 -11.31
C LYS A 44 44.69 1.45 -12.73
N THR A 45 44.68 2.39 -13.69
CA THR A 45 44.98 2.06 -15.08
C THR A 45 46.46 1.74 -15.24
N VAL A 46 46.73 0.55 -15.77
CA VAL A 46 48.08 0.09 -16.10
C VAL A 46 48.19 0.00 -17.62
N VAL A 47 49.15 0.71 -18.20
CA VAL A 47 49.55 0.57 -19.60
C VAL A 47 50.90 -0.12 -19.68
N TYR A 48 51.09 -0.92 -20.72
CA TYR A 48 52.35 -1.61 -20.96
C TYR A 48 53.12 -0.90 -22.07
N ASP A 49 54.41 -0.63 -21.85
CA ASP A 49 55.27 -0.11 -22.89
C ASP A 49 55.57 -1.17 -23.96
N LYS A 50 56.27 -0.77 -25.03
CA LYS A 50 56.72 -1.68 -26.12
C LYS A 50 57.60 -2.86 -25.66
N ASN A 51 58.12 -2.81 -24.43
CA ASN A 51 58.95 -3.84 -23.82
C ASN A 51 58.17 -4.67 -22.78
N GLY A 52 56.87 -4.41 -22.59
CA GLY A 52 56.02 -5.12 -21.64
C GLY A 52 56.13 -4.64 -20.19
N ASN A 53 56.72 -3.47 -19.93
CA ASN A 53 56.79 -2.93 -18.58
C ASN A 53 55.49 -2.20 -18.21
N PRO A 54 54.88 -2.50 -17.05
CA PRO A 54 53.70 -1.80 -16.57
C PRO A 54 54.06 -0.38 -16.10
N GLY A 55 53.24 0.60 -16.49
CA GLY A 55 53.33 1.98 -16.03
C GLY A 55 51.94 2.61 -15.87
N THR A 56 51.86 3.66 -15.07
CA THR A 56 50.65 4.48 -14.93
C THR A 56 50.79 5.68 -15.87
N PRO A 57 49.87 5.86 -16.83
CA PRO A 57 49.97 6.97 -17.76
C PRO A 57 49.75 8.29 -16.99
N PRO A 58 50.59 9.31 -17.19
CA PRO A 58 50.33 10.63 -16.62
C PRO A 58 49.11 11.24 -17.31
N TRP A 59 48.26 11.91 -16.53
CA TRP A 59 47.17 12.69 -17.10
C TRP A 59 47.73 13.93 -17.80
N SER A 60 47.34 14.14 -19.07
CA SER A 60 47.63 15.37 -19.81
C SER A 60 46.83 16.56 -19.27
N CYS A 61 45.61 16.29 -18.77
CA CYS A 61 44.63 17.28 -18.36
C CYS A 61 44.23 18.28 -19.46
N ASP A 62 44.40 17.91 -20.73
CA ASP A 62 43.91 18.74 -21.84
C ASP A 62 42.38 18.86 -21.75
N ALA A 63 41.88 20.09 -21.75
CA ALA A 63 40.45 20.37 -21.75
C ALA A 63 39.86 20.08 -23.14
N LEU A 64 38.94 19.12 -23.20
CA LEU A 64 38.23 18.75 -24.42
C LEU A 64 36.83 19.37 -24.42
N GLY A 65 36.59 20.31 -25.33
CA GLY A 65 35.30 20.99 -25.45
C GLY A 65 35.01 21.97 -24.31
N GLU A 66 33.78 22.47 -24.28
CA GLU A 66 33.34 23.45 -23.28
C GLU A 66 33.06 22.80 -21.92
N ARG A 67 33.27 23.56 -20.85
CA ARG A 67 32.87 23.17 -19.50
C ARG A 67 31.34 23.13 -19.43
N SER A 68 30.81 22.05 -18.88
CA SER A 68 29.39 21.92 -18.55
C SER A 68 29.00 22.86 -17.40
N GLU A 69 27.72 22.95 -17.10
CA GLU A 69 27.26 23.88 -16.07
C GLU A 69 27.21 23.22 -14.70
N PRO A 70 27.13 24.01 -13.62
CA PRO A 70 27.00 23.49 -12.26
C PRO A 70 25.76 22.59 -12.10
N ALA A 71 25.86 21.63 -11.18
CA ALA A 71 24.71 20.85 -10.75
C ALA A 71 23.64 21.77 -10.12
N CYS A 72 22.36 21.39 -10.16
CA CYS A 72 21.31 22.17 -9.52
C CYS A 72 21.57 22.44 -8.01
N GLY A 73 22.15 21.47 -7.30
CA GLY A 73 22.52 21.62 -5.89
C GLY A 73 23.69 22.60 -5.63
N ALA A 74 24.38 23.09 -6.66
CA ALA A 74 25.38 24.15 -6.52
C ALA A 74 24.75 25.54 -6.29
N TYR A 75 23.44 25.68 -6.58
CA TYR A 75 22.72 26.94 -6.46
C TYR A 75 22.00 27.10 -5.11
N GLU A 76 22.32 26.30 -4.08
CA GLU A 76 21.64 26.40 -2.77
C GLU A 76 21.90 27.74 -2.05
N GLU A 77 23.03 28.40 -2.32
CA GLU A 77 23.40 29.68 -1.70
C GLU A 77 23.00 30.90 -2.56
N ALA A 78 22.67 30.68 -3.83
CA ALA A 78 22.24 31.72 -4.74
C ALA A 78 20.73 31.57 -4.97
N LEU A 79 19.93 32.58 -4.61
CA LEU A 79 18.48 32.67 -4.89
C LEU A 79 18.07 32.48 -6.38
N ALA A 80 18.99 32.11 -7.27
CA ALA A 80 18.82 31.84 -8.68
C ALA A 80 18.93 30.34 -8.98
N CYS A 81 17.87 29.58 -8.74
CA CYS A 81 17.73 28.24 -9.33
C CYS A 81 17.45 28.42 -10.84
N PRO A 82 18.35 27.97 -11.73
CA PRO A 82 18.30 28.34 -13.14
C PRO A 82 17.08 27.74 -13.85
N PRO A 83 16.19 28.56 -14.45
CA PRO A 83 14.99 28.07 -15.11
C PRO A 83 15.32 27.24 -16.35
N GLY A 84 14.50 26.22 -16.62
CA GLY A 84 14.63 25.34 -17.79
C GLY A 84 15.53 24.12 -17.58
N ARG A 85 16.45 24.16 -16.62
CA ARG A 85 17.33 23.03 -16.26
C ARG A 85 17.15 22.55 -14.82
N CYS A 86 16.79 23.45 -13.91
CA CYS A 86 16.54 23.16 -12.50
C CYS A 86 15.21 23.77 -12.06
N ALA A 87 14.66 23.27 -10.96
CA ALA A 87 13.48 23.83 -10.31
C ALA A 87 13.60 23.75 -8.79
N TRP A 88 13.07 24.77 -8.12
CA TRP A 88 12.91 24.74 -6.66
C TRP A 88 11.90 23.68 -6.26
N SER A 89 12.29 22.79 -5.36
CA SER A 89 11.40 21.78 -4.77
C SER A 89 11.82 21.54 -3.33
N GLY A 90 10.91 21.77 -2.37
CA GLY A 90 11.18 21.47 -0.96
C GLY A 90 12.28 22.33 -0.32
N GLY A 91 12.60 23.50 -0.89
CA GLY A 91 13.65 24.39 -0.40
C GLY A 91 15.04 24.10 -0.97
N GLU A 92 15.16 23.16 -1.91
CA GLU A 92 16.40 22.82 -2.61
C GLU A 92 16.24 23.07 -4.13
N CYS A 93 17.32 23.43 -4.81
CA CYS A 93 17.34 23.56 -6.27
C CYS A 93 17.75 22.22 -6.89
N LEU A 94 16.81 21.55 -7.58
CA LEU A 94 16.99 20.18 -8.04
C LEU A 94 16.66 20.02 -9.53
N PRO A 95 17.22 19.00 -10.22
CA PRO A 95 16.81 18.69 -11.59
C PRO A 95 15.32 18.32 -11.65
N PRO A 96 14.59 18.70 -12.71
CA PRO A 96 13.19 18.32 -12.88
C PRO A 96 13.06 16.80 -13.04
N CYS A 97 11.99 16.20 -12.51
CA CYS A 97 11.84 14.74 -12.58
C CYS A 97 11.87 14.18 -14.01
N GLY A 98 11.45 14.97 -15.01
CA GLY A 98 11.47 14.56 -16.41
C GLY A 98 12.88 14.43 -17.03
N SER A 99 13.95 14.89 -16.35
CA SER A 99 15.32 14.74 -16.83
C SER A 99 15.99 13.43 -16.37
N TYR A 100 15.40 12.70 -15.44
CA TYR A 100 15.96 11.43 -14.96
C TYR A 100 15.77 10.31 -16.00
N GLY A 101 16.81 9.52 -16.23
CA GLY A 101 16.76 8.29 -17.03
C GLY A 101 15.94 7.17 -16.36
N ALA A 102 15.71 6.07 -17.10
CA ALA A 102 14.78 4.99 -16.76
C ALA A 102 14.98 4.34 -15.36
N ASP A 103 16.17 4.43 -14.77
CA ASP A 103 16.47 3.78 -13.50
C ASP A 103 16.60 4.76 -12.31
N ALA A 104 16.43 6.06 -12.53
CA ALA A 104 16.69 7.10 -11.53
C ALA A 104 15.43 7.72 -10.89
N CYS A 105 14.23 7.37 -11.34
CA CYS A 105 12.99 7.99 -10.83
C CYS A 105 12.59 7.44 -9.46
N SER A 106 13.09 8.08 -8.40
CA SER A 106 12.82 7.70 -7.02
C SER A 106 12.82 8.92 -6.08
N GLY A 107 12.45 8.72 -4.82
CA GLY A 107 12.43 9.78 -3.81
C GLY A 107 11.37 10.85 -4.09
N ARG A 108 11.80 12.06 -4.48
CA ARG A 108 10.91 13.18 -4.81
C ARG A 108 10.16 12.98 -6.14
N CYS A 109 10.62 12.02 -6.93
CA CYS A 109 10.02 11.67 -8.21
C CYS A 109 9.37 10.29 -8.15
N THR A 110 8.34 10.12 -8.95
CA THR A 110 7.63 8.85 -9.09
C THR A 110 7.31 8.57 -10.54
N TRP A 111 7.34 7.29 -10.90
CA TRP A 111 6.89 6.84 -12.19
C TRP A 111 5.38 7.03 -12.30
N HIS A 112 4.97 7.66 -13.40
CA HIS A 112 3.58 7.66 -13.81
C HIS A 112 3.53 7.37 -15.30
N GLU A 113 2.98 6.20 -15.65
CA GLU A 113 3.08 5.63 -17.00
C GLU A 113 4.57 5.53 -17.39
N GLU A 114 4.97 6.10 -18.52
CA GLU A 114 6.35 6.06 -19.02
C GLU A 114 7.15 7.33 -18.67
N GLN A 115 6.61 8.19 -17.81
CA GLN A 115 7.22 9.49 -17.49
C GLN A 115 7.57 9.57 -16.01
N CYS A 116 8.79 10.01 -15.72
CA CYS A 116 9.20 10.38 -14.37
C CYS A 116 8.68 11.78 -14.03
N LYS A 117 7.84 11.89 -13.00
CA LYS A 117 7.21 13.15 -12.58
C LYS A 117 7.41 13.40 -11.09
N ASP A 118 7.20 14.64 -10.64
CA ASP A 118 7.18 14.92 -9.20
C ASP A 118 6.13 14.03 -8.51
N ALA A 119 6.54 13.44 -7.41
CA ALA A 119 5.70 12.62 -6.55
C ALA A 119 4.66 13.50 -5.86
N CYS A 120 3.42 13.04 -5.74
CA CYS A 120 2.34 13.87 -5.19
C CYS A 120 2.65 14.39 -3.77
N ALA A 121 3.41 13.62 -2.98
CA ALA A 121 3.83 14.00 -1.63
C ALA A 121 4.70 15.28 -1.57
N THR A 122 5.26 15.75 -2.69
CA THR A 122 6.04 17.00 -2.72
C THR A 122 5.15 18.25 -2.76
N PHE A 123 3.87 18.12 -3.07
CA PHE A 123 2.93 19.25 -3.14
C PHE A 123 2.34 19.54 -1.77
N ALA A 124 2.82 20.62 -1.14
CA ALA A 124 2.46 20.99 0.23
C ALA A 124 1.06 21.61 0.38
N THR A 125 0.45 22.08 -0.72
CA THR A 125 -0.81 22.82 -0.66
C THR A 125 -1.89 22.22 -1.57
N PRO A 126 -3.17 22.32 -1.18
CA PRO A 126 -4.27 21.76 -1.97
C PRO A 126 -4.38 22.38 -3.37
N ASP A 127 -4.12 23.68 -3.51
CA ASP A 127 -4.19 24.40 -4.79
C ASP A 127 -3.17 23.89 -5.80
N VAL A 128 -1.95 23.57 -5.35
CA VAL A 128 -0.92 22.95 -6.19
C VAL A 128 -1.29 21.49 -6.48
N CYS A 129 -1.62 20.72 -5.44
CA CYS A 129 -1.98 19.30 -5.57
C CYS A 129 -3.15 19.05 -6.56
N LEU A 130 -4.15 19.94 -6.53
CA LEU A 130 -5.38 19.84 -7.33
C LEU A 130 -5.37 20.75 -8.57
N SER A 131 -4.23 21.34 -8.90
CA SER A 131 -4.05 22.13 -10.13
C SER A 131 -4.32 21.29 -11.39
N GLY A 132 -4.56 21.96 -12.52
CA GLY A 132 -4.87 21.30 -13.80
C GLY A 132 -3.82 20.27 -14.25
N THR A 133 -2.55 20.48 -13.88
CA THR A 133 -1.40 19.61 -14.15
C THR A 133 -1.34 18.39 -13.23
N HIS A 134 -1.72 18.53 -11.96
CA HIS A 134 -1.50 17.49 -10.94
C HIS A 134 -2.77 16.67 -10.62
N ARG A 135 -3.97 17.25 -10.77
CA ARG A 135 -5.26 16.59 -10.45
C ARG A 135 -5.57 15.32 -11.21
N ARG A 136 -4.84 15.02 -12.30
CA ARG A 136 -5.00 13.75 -13.03
C ARG A 136 -4.35 12.58 -12.30
N ARG A 137 -3.35 12.85 -11.45
CA ARG A 137 -2.50 11.83 -10.81
C ARG A 137 -2.49 11.91 -9.28
N CYS A 138 -2.85 13.07 -8.74
CA CYS A 138 -2.78 13.38 -7.32
C CYS A 138 -4.17 13.72 -6.77
N THR A 139 -4.35 13.44 -5.49
CA THR A 139 -5.53 13.81 -4.70
C THR A 139 -5.08 14.39 -3.36
N TRP A 140 -5.90 15.26 -2.78
CA TRP A 140 -5.62 15.89 -1.50
C TRP A 140 -6.32 15.14 -0.36
N SER A 141 -5.60 14.88 0.73
CA SER A 141 -6.16 14.30 1.95
C SER A 141 -6.33 15.39 3.00
N ASP A 142 -7.56 15.82 3.27
CA ASP A 142 -7.84 16.80 4.32
C ASP A 142 -7.46 16.28 5.72
N ALA A 143 -7.64 14.98 5.94
CA ALA A 143 -7.31 14.34 7.21
C ALA A 143 -5.79 14.33 7.48
N ALA A 144 -4.98 14.05 6.46
CA ALA A 144 -3.52 14.03 6.59
C ALA A 144 -2.88 15.39 6.33
N LYS A 145 -3.63 16.34 5.72
CA LYS A 145 -3.11 17.60 5.17
C LYS A 145 -1.93 17.39 4.22
N THR A 146 -2.01 16.32 3.42
CA THR A 146 -0.97 15.97 2.46
C THR A 146 -1.58 15.66 1.10
N CYS A 147 -0.80 15.91 0.05
CA CYS A 147 -1.11 15.47 -1.28
C CYS A 147 -0.58 14.04 -1.47
N LYS A 148 -1.42 13.15 -2.00
CA LYS A 148 -1.09 11.74 -2.23
C LYS A 148 -1.41 11.33 -3.66
N GLN A 149 -0.86 10.19 -4.09
CA GLN A 149 -1.22 9.60 -5.37
C GLN A 149 -2.70 9.25 -5.36
N ALA A 150 -3.39 9.57 -6.44
CA ALA A 150 -4.81 9.33 -6.56
C ALA A 150 -5.11 7.86 -6.86
N CYS A 151 -6.12 7.30 -6.18
CA CYS A 151 -6.48 5.89 -6.34
C CYS A 151 -6.86 5.53 -7.78
N TRP A 152 -7.48 6.45 -8.54
CA TRP A 152 -7.86 6.18 -9.94
C TRP A 152 -6.67 6.04 -10.90
N THR A 153 -5.43 6.27 -10.44
CA THR A 153 -4.22 5.97 -11.22
C THR A 153 -3.89 4.48 -11.26
N TYR A 154 -4.44 3.68 -10.34
CA TYR A 154 -4.27 2.23 -10.35
C TYR A 154 -5.30 1.59 -11.28
N GLY A 155 -4.83 1.04 -12.40
CA GLY A 155 -5.67 0.39 -13.40
C GLY A 155 -6.06 -1.04 -13.02
N GLU A 156 -5.25 -1.69 -12.17
CA GLU A 156 -5.44 -3.08 -11.79
C GLU A 156 -5.92 -3.23 -10.33
N LYS A 157 -6.72 -4.27 -10.10
CA LYS A 157 -7.29 -4.59 -8.78
C LYS A 157 -6.21 -4.78 -7.71
N GLU A 158 -5.17 -5.55 -8.02
CA GLU A 158 -4.12 -5.88 -7.06
C GLU A 158 -3.22 -4.67 -6.74
N GLU A 159 -3.01 -3.79 -7.71
CA GLU A 159 -2.27 -2.54 -7.51
C GLU A 159 -3.06 -1.54 -6.68
N CYS A 160 -4.38 -1.49 -6.86
CA CYS A 160 -5.26 -0.60 -6.12
C CYS A 160 -5.10 -0.75 -4.61
N TYR A 161 -4.96 -1.98 -4.10
CA TYR A 161 -4.81 -2.23 -2.66
C TYR A 161 -3.41 -1.88 -2.11
N LYS A 162 -2.43 -1.59 -2.97
CA LYS A 162 -1.12 -1.05 -2.55
C LYS A 162 -1.18 0.47 -2.32
N GLY A 163 -2.18 1.15 -2.89
CA GLY A 163 -2.38 2.58 -2.74
C GLY A 163 -2.86 2.99 -1.34
N ASP A 164 -2.44 4.17 -0.90
CA ASP A 164 -2.85 4.70 0.41
C ASP A 164 -4.36 5.02 0.44
N LYS A 165 -5.09 4.29 1.29
CA LYS A 165 -6.55 4.36 1.45
C LYS A 165 -7.33 4.12 0.15
N CYS A 166 -6.84 3.24 -0.71
CA CYS A 166 -7.49 2.89 -1.96
C CYS A 166 -8.29 1.58 -1.84
N MET A 167 -9.41 1.50 -2.55
CA MET A 167 -10.26 0.32 -2.63
C MET A 167 -10.78 0.08 -4.05
N TRP A 168 -10.88 -1.20 -4.43
CA TRP A 168 -11.40 -1.62 -5.72
C TRP A 168 -12.90 -1.94 -5.65
N HIS A 169 -13.70 -1.18 -6.40
CA HIS A 169 -15.14 -1.42 -6.61
C HIS A 169 -15.48 -1.30 -8.11
N GLY A 170 -14.87 -2.16 -8.93
CA GLY A 170 -14.95 -2.09 -10.40
C GLY A 170 -14.05 -1.02 -11.02
N ALA A 171 -13.60 -0.06 -10.21
CA ALA A 171 -12.50 0.87 -10.46
C ALA A 171 -11.81 1.18 -9.13
N CYS A 172 -10.56 1.62 -9.17
CA CYS A 172 -9.84 2.03 -7.98
C CYS A 172 -10.25 3.44 -7.53
N LYS A 173 -10.70 3.56 -6.28
CA LYS A 173 -11.19 4.82 -5.68
C LYS A 173 -10.73 4.94 -4.23
N ASP A 174 -10.80 6.16 -3.67
CA ASP A 174 -10.56 6.36 -2.24
C ASP A 174 -11.59 5.59 -1.40
N ASP A 175 -11.12 4.96 -0.33
CA ASP A 175 -11.94 4.28 0.66
C ASP A 175 -12.66 5.32 1.52
N PRO A 176 -14.00 5.38 1.48
CA PRO A 176 -14.76 6.37 2.25
C PRO A 176 -14.79 6.05 3.76
N CYS A 177 -14.32 4.88 4.19
CA CYS A 177 -14.38 4.43 5.56
C CYS A 177 -13.02 4.37 6.24
N SER A 178 -12.99 4.53 7.56
CA SER A 178 -11.75 4.56 8.34
C SER A 178 -11.23 3.16 8.69
N ALA A 179 -9.92 2.97 8.68
CA ALA A 179 -9.25 1.76 9.19
C ALA A 179 -9.13 1.80 10.73
N PRO A 180 -8.77 0.69 11.39
CA PRO A 180 -8.50 0.70 12.82
C PRO A 180 -7.38 1.70 13.16
N GLY A 181 -7.58 2.51 14.20
CA GLY A 181 -6.64 3.57 14.60
C GLY A 181 -6.78 4.90 13.86
N GLU A 182 -7.46 4.94 12.71
CA GLU A 182 -7.80 6.20 12.04
C GLU A 182 -8.96 6.90 12.77
N ASP A 183 -9.00 8.24 12.69
CA ASP A 183 -10.13 9.00 13.17
C ASP A 183 -11.36 8.74 12.27
N CYS A 184 -12.43 8.22 12.86
CA CYS A 184 -13.66 7.87 12.15
C CYS A 184 -14.82 8.85 12.40
N ARG A 185 -14.60 9.99 13.09
CA ARG A 185 -15.66 11.01 13.31
C ARG A 185 -16.23 11.56 11.99
N GLY A 186 -15.36 11.74 11.00
CA GLY A 186 -15.74 12.24 9.67
C GLY A 186 -16.41 11.20 8.80
N THR A 187 -15.86 9.98 8.77
CA THR A 187 -16.34 8.89 7.89
C THR A 187 -17.56 8.15 8.44
N ARG A 188 -17.67 8.04 9.78
CA ARG A 188 -18.74 7.31 10.50
C ARG A 188 -18.95 5.87 10.02
N CYS A 189 -17.92 5.29 9.42
CA CYS A 189 -17.91 3.89 9.00
C CYS A 189 -16.49 3.34 9.10
N CYS A 190 -16.38 2.02 9.25
CA CYS A 190 -15.10 1.34 9.31
C CYS A 190 -14.86 0.51 8.04
N SER A 191 -13.60 0.44 7.61
CA SER A 191 -13.22 -0.24 6.38
C SER A 191 -13.01 -1.73 6.63
N GLY A 192 -13.92 -2.56 6.12
CA GLY A 192 -13.81 -4.01 6.23
C GLY A 192 -12.53 -4.55 5.57
N LEU A 193 -12.22 -4.03 4.38
CA LEU A 193 -11.07 -4.42 3.56
C LEU A 193 -9.74 -3.96 4.17
N ARG A 194 -9.74 -2.84 4.91
CA ARG A 194 -8.54 -2.34 5.62
C ARG A 194 -8.51 -2.77 7.09
N GLY A 195 -9.00 -3.98 7.37
CA GLY A 195 -8.83 -4.65 8.67
C GLY A 195 -9.85 -4.31 9.76
N ALA A 196 -10.85 -3.47 9.48
CA ALA A 196 -11.91 -3.12 10.42
C ALA A 196 -13.19 -3.97 10.25
N GLY A 197 -13.08 -5.17 9.65
CA GLY A 197 -14.17 -6.12 9.54
C GLY A 197 -14.75 -6.46 10.92
N GLY A 198 -16.06 -6.29 11.09
CA GLY A 198 -16.72 -6.49 12.38
C GLY A 198 -16.46 -5.37 13.40
N MET A 199 -15.95 -4.21 13.01
CA MET A 199 -15.75 -3.08 13.93
C MET A 199 -16.86 -2.02 13.78
N THR A 200 -17.04 -1.26 14.85
CA THR A 200 -17.91 -0.08 14.90
C THR A 200 -17.05 1.14 15.21
N CYS A 201 -17.37 2.29 14.60
CA CYS A 201 -16.75 3.56 14.94
C CYS A 201 -17.27 4.02 16.31
N PHE A 202 -16.41 4.02 17.32
CA PHE A 202 -16.75 4.47 18.66
C PHE A 202 -16.06 5.78 18.98
N GLU A 203 -16.79 6.71 19.57
CA GLU A 203 -16.28 7.99 20.00
C GLU A 203 -15.50 7.86 21.31
N LYS A 204 -14.28 8.38 21.32
CA LYS A 204 -13.55 8.62 22.56
C LYS A 204 -14.09 9.91 23.17
N ASP A 205 -13.89 11.01 22.45
CA ASP A 205 -14.30 12.36 22.84
C ASP A 205 -14.65 13.19 21.60
N GLN A 206 -14.99 14.48 21.78
CA GLN A 206 -15.34 15.36 20.67
C GLN A 206 -14.23 15.55 19.63
N TYR A 207 -12.98 15.19 19.95
CA TYR A 207 -11.79 15.35 19.11
C TYR A 207 -11.29 14.04 18.50
N TYR A 208 -11.82 12.88 18.90
CA TYR A 208 -11.38 11.59 18.37
C TYR A 208 -12.42 10.48 18.45
N ALA A 209 -12.53 9.67 17.39
CA ALA A 209 -13.23 8.40 17.39
C ALA A 209 -12.41 7.37 16.64
N SER A 210 -12.51 6.09 16.99
CA SER A 210 -11.80 5.03 16.25
C SER A 210 -12.63 3.78 16.06
N CYS A 211 -12.27 3.01 15.04
CA CYS A 211 -12.85 1.72 14.73
C CYS A 211 -12.36 0.67 15.73
N ALA A 212 -13.29 0.15 16.53
CA ALA A 212 -13.00 -0.91 17.49
C ALA A 212 -14.08 -2.00 17.44
N LYS A 213 -13.71 -3.22 17.84
CA LYS A 213 -14.66 -4.35 17.86
C LYS A 213 -15.72 -4.21 18.96
N ALA A 214 -15.37 -3.55 20.06
CA ALA A 214 -16.24 -3.26 21.20
C ALA A 214 -15.73 -2.01 21.95
N CYS A 215 -16.64 -1.30 22.60
CA CYS A 215 -16.35 -0.19 23.51
C CYS A 215 -17.33 -0.31 24.70
N ASP A 216 -16.78 -0.30 25.91
CA ASP A 216 -17.48 -0.41 27.17
C ASP A 216 -17.00 0.71 28.12
N PRO A 217 -17.84 1.71 28.45
CA PRO A 217 -17.51 2.74 29.42
C PRO A 217 -17.16 2.18 30.81
N GLY A 218 -17.52 0.93 31.11
CA GLY A 218 -17.19 0.22 32.34
C GLY A 218 -15.76 -0.30 32.41
N ASP A 219 -15.07 -0.42 31.27
CA ASP A 219 -13.70 -0.96 31.17
C ASP A 219 -12.67 0.06 31.69
N GLU A 220 -11.83 -0.36 32.65
CA GLU A 220 -10.87 0.53 33.32
C GLU A 220 -9.86 1.18 32.35
N ALA A 221 -9.46 0.49 31.28
CA ALA A 221 -8.56 1.06 30.28
C ALA A 221 -9.27 2.14 29.44
N GLN A 222 -10.55 1.96 29.15
CA GLN A 222 -11.35 2.91 28.38
C GLN A 222 -11.80 4.10 29.23
N LYS A 223 -12.14 3.87 30.51
CA LYS A 223 -12.34 4.95 31.50
C LYS A 223 -11.11 5.82 31.66
N LYS A 224 -9.93 5.21 31.84
CA LYS A 224 -8.66 5.95 31.94
C LYS A 224 -8.36 6.73 30.67
N GLY A 225 -8.86 6.27 29.53
CA GLY A 225 -8.75 6.95 28.24
C GLY A 225 -9.87 7.94 27.94
N ASP A 226 -10.80 8.22 28.88
CA ASP A 226 -11.95 9.10 28.70
C ASP A 226 -12.82 8.75 27.47
N TRP A 227 -13.04 7.46 27.19
CA TRP A 227 -13.89 7.05 26.08
C TRP A 227 -15.38 7.15 26.44
N SER A 228 -16.14 7.92 25.66
CA SER A 228 -17.61 7.97 25.74
C SER A 228 -18.29 6.69 25.27
N CYS A 229 -17.62 5.94 24.37
CA CYS A 229 -18.14 4.76 23.70
C CYS A 229 -19.44 4.97 22.91
N ARG A 230 -19.76 6.21 22.53
CA ARG A 230 -20.90 6.47 21.63
C ARG A 230 -20.59 5.89 20.24
N ALA A 231 -21.44 4.98 19.76
CA ALA A 231 -21.33 4.46 18.40
C ALA A 231 -21.74 5.55 17.39
N LEU A 232 -20.84 5.92 16.48
CA LEU A 232 -21.08 6.94 15.46
C LEU A 232 -21.58 6.37 14.13
N GLY A 233 -21.49 5.05 13.95
CA GLY A 233 -21.76 4.37 12.69
C GLY A 233 -22.23 2.94 12.84
N ASN A 234 -22.64 2.33 11.74
CA ASN A 234 -23.02 0.92 11.71
C ASN A 234 -21.80 0.02 11.88
N ARG A 235 -22.03 -1.15 12.49
CA ARG A 235 -21.01 -2.20 12.56
C ARG A 235 -20.68 -2.68 11.16
N THR A 236 -19.40 -2.69 10.84
CA THR A 236 -18.86 -3.11 9.54
C THR A 236 -19.02 -4.60 9.39
N LYS A 237 -19.43 -5.06 8.21
CA LYS A 237 -19.54 -6.50 7.94
C LYS A 237 -18.17 -7.16 8.10
N THR A 238 -18.11 -8.27 8.84
CA THR A 238 -16.91 -9.08 8.90
C THR A 238 -16.72 -9.74 7.54
N GLN A 239 -15.56 -9.55 6.93
CA GLN A 239 -15.18 -10.29 5.73
C GLN A 239 -14.87 -11.72 6.18
N THR A 240 -15.81 -12.62 5.95
CA THR A 240 -15.62 -14.04 6.21
C THR A 240 -14.82 -14.64 5.06
N ASN A 241 -13.93 -15.61 5.31
CA ASN A 241 -13.25 -16.39 4.26
C ASN A 241 -14.20 -17.38 3.57
N CYS A 242 -15.48 -17.02 3.48
CA CYS A 242 -16.56 -17.78 2.91
C CYS A 242 -17.70 -16.83 2.54
N ALA A 243 -18.49 -17.25 1.56
CA ALA A 243 -19.72 -16.57 1.14
C ALA A 243 -20.94 -17.20 1.82
N TRP A 244 -21.98 -16.40 2.06
CA TRP A 244 -23.24 -16.91 2.64
C TRP A 244 -24.12 -17.59 1.58
N ALA A 245 -25.14 -18.31 2.03
CA ALA A 245 -26.14 -18.96 1.17
C ALA A 245 -26.63 -18.03 0.03
N GLY A 246 -26.51 -18.48 -1.23
CA GLY A 246 -26.92 -17.73 -2.41
C GLY A 246 -26.02 -16.55 -2.81
N GLN A 247 -24.95 -16.24 -2.07
CA GLN A 247 -23.96 -15.24 -2.47
C GLN A 247 -22.95 -15.82 -3.46
N ASP A 248 -22.28 -14.93 -4.19
CA ASP A 248 -21.15 -15.28 -5.04
C ASP A 248 -19.99 -15.77 -4.17
N CYS A 249 -19.43 -16.93 -4.52
CA CYS A 249 -18.34 -17.58 -3.82
C CYS A 249 -17.12 -17.82 -4.73
N ALA A 250 -17.07 -17.18 -5.91
CA ALA A 250 -16.00 -17.36 -6.88
C ALA A 250 -14.62 -16.98 -6.31
N SER A 251 -14.55 -15.98 -5.44
CA SER A 251 -13.31 -15.53 -4.81
C SER A 251 -12.89 -16.42 -3.64
N GLU A 252 -13.81 -16.80 -2.77
CA GLU A 252 -13.51 -17.51 -1.51
C GLU A 252 -13.43 -19.02 -1.71
N GLY A 253 -14.15 -19.56 -2.71
CA GLY A 253 -14.29 -21.00 -2.93
C GLY A 253 -14.94 -21.75 -1.77
N LEU A 254 -15.55 -21.05 -0.80
CA LEU A 254 -16.06 -21.63 0.43
C LEU A 254 -17.41 -21.03 0.81
N CYS A 255 -18.33 -21.86 1.30
CA CYS A 255 -19.62 -21.42 1.83
C CYS A 255 -19.65 -21.41 3.35
N CYS A 256 -20.23 -20.38 3.98
CA CYS A 256 -20.28 -20.26 5.44
C CYS A 256 -21.32 -21.17 6.09
N ASN A 257 -22.31 -21.62 5.32
CA ASN A 257 -23.41 -22.43 5.83
C ASN A 257 -23.09 -23.93 5.73
N THR A 258 -23.38 -24.67 6.79
CA THR A 258 -23.43 -26.14 6.71
C THR A 258 -24.54 -26.56 5.75
N GLY A 259 -24.24 -27.53 4.88
CA GLY A 259 -25.18 -27.97 3.85
C GLY A 259 -25.05 -27.23 2.52
N PHE A 260 -24.14 -26.25 2.42
CA PHE A 260 -23.88 -25.50 1.20
C PHE A 260 -22.49 -25.80 0.65
N ILE A 261 -22.38 -25.86 -0.67
CA ILE A 261 -21.12 -26.08 -1.40
C ILE A 261 -21.04 -25.03 -2.50
N CYS A 262 -19.84 -24.48 -2.72
CA CYS A 262 -19.61 -23.47 -3.75
C CYS A 262 -19.62 -24.12 -5.13
N ALA A 263 -20.45 -23.63 -6.05
CA ALA A 263 -20.69 -24.25 -7.34
C ALA A 263 -20.88 -23.24 -8.46
N VAL A 264 -20.43 -23.58 -9.67
CA VAL A 264 -20.63 -22.75 -10.87
C VAL A 264 -22.07 -22.93 -11.36
N LYS A 265 -22.81 -21.83 -11.45
CA LYS A 265 -24.14 -21.81 -12.08
C LYS A 265 -24.01 -21.62 -13.58
N ASP A 266 -23.28 -20.58 -13.98
CA ASP A 266 -23.06 -20.18 -15.37
C ASP A 266 -21.75 -19.35 -15.47
N LYS A 267 -21.49 -18.75 -16.64
CA LYS A 267 -20.28 -17.96 -16.89
C LYS A 267 -20.19 -16.65 -16.13
N PHE A 268 -21.27 -16.21 -15.49
CA PHE A 268 -21.35 -14.94 -14.77
C PHE A 268 -21.47 -15.12 -13.25
N PHE A 269 -21.77 -16.33 -12.78
CA PHE A 269 -22.06 -16.55 -11.36
C PHE A 269 -21.58 -17.90 -10.86
N THR A 270 -20.81 -17.86 -9.78
CA THR A 270 -20.46 -19.03 -8.95
C THR A 270 -21.01 -18.77 -7.57
N GLY A 271 -21.91 -19.61 -7.07
CA GLY A 271 -22.66 -19.32 -5.85
C GLY A 271 -22.68 -20.45 -4.84
N CYS A 272 -22.99 -20.09 -3.60
CA CYS A 272 -23.21 -21.06 -2.53
C CYS A 272 -24.55 -21.77 -2.70
N LEU A 273 -24.47 -23.02 -3.17
CA LEU A 273 -25.61 -23.88 -3.47
C LEU A 273 -25.87 -24.87 -2.32
N GLN A 274 -27.11 -24.97 -1.88
CA GLN A 274 -27.52 -25.97 -0.90
C GLN A 274 -27.54 -27.36 -1.53
N VAL A 275 -26.81 -28.30 -0.92
CA VAL A 275 -26.68 -29.69 -1.39
C VAL A 275 -27.27 -30.70 -0.42
N PHE A 276 -27.40 -30.32 0.85
CA PHE A 276 -28.08 -31.14 1.86
C PHE A 276 -28.67 -30.30 2.99
N GLU A 277 -29.65 -30.87 3.68
CA GLU A 277 -30.21 -30.37 4.93
C GLU A 277 -29.95 -31.38 6.04
N LYS A 278 -29.62 -30.90 7.24
CA LYS A 278 -29.52 -31.74 8.44
C LYS A 278 -30.92 -31.83 9.07
N LYS A 279 -31.55 -33.00 9.00
CA LYS A 279 -32.80 -33.31 9.71
C LYS A 279 -32.49 -34.23 10.91
N SER A 280 -33.48 -34.43 11.79
CA SER A 280 -33.35 -35.27 12.99
C SER A 280 -32.90 -36.71 12.71
N LEU A 281 -33.20 -37.24 11.53
CA LEU A 281 -32.84 -38.60 11.09
C LEU A 281 -31.59 -38.67 10.18
N GLY A 282 -30.85 -37.56 9.99
CA GLY A 282 -29.63 -37.52 9.19
C GLY A 282 -29.60 -36.42 8.13
N LYS A 283 -28.65 -36.54 7.19
CA LYS A 283 -28.49 -35.58 6.08
C LYS A 283 -29.40 -35.97 4.92
N VAL A 284 -30.30 -35.07 4.52
CA VAL A 284 -31.19 -35.23 3.36
C VAL A 284 -30.60 -34.44 2.19
N LYS A 285 -30.39 -35.10 1.05
CA LYS A 285 -29.87 -34.45 -0.16
C LYS A 285 -30.90 -33.47 -0.74
N VAL A 286 -30.46 -32.28 -1.11
CA VAL A 286 -31.28 -31.24 -1.76
C VAL A 286 -30.89 -31.15 -3.23
N PRO A 287 -31.83 -31.25 -4.19
CA PRO A 287 -31.52 -31.06 -5.61
C PRO A 287 -31.26 -29.56 -5.91
N PRO A 288 -30.46 -29.25 -6.94
CA PRO A 288 -30.24 -27.86 -7.35
C PRO A 288 -31.58 -27.16 -7.71
N PRO A 289 -31.75 -25.87 -7.35
CA PRO A 289 -32.96 -25.12 -7.67
C PRO A 289 -33.04 -24.81 -9.18
N PRO A 290 -34.23 -24.42 -9.69
CA PRO A 290 -34.41 -24.08 -11.10
C PRO A 290 -33.38 -23.04 -11.60
N GLY A 291 -32.86 -23.27 -12.81
CA GLY A 291 -31.83 -22.42 -13.41
C GLY A 291 -30.39 -22.76 -13.01
N TRP A 292 -30.17 -23.79 -12.18
CA TRP A 292 -28.87 -24.40 -11.97
C TRP A 292 -28.69 -25.66 -12.83
N PRO A 293 -27.44 -26.02 -13.19
CA PRO A 293 -27.15 -27.31 -13.80
C PRO A 293 -27.60 -28.47 -12.90
N PRO A 294 -28.15 -29.57 -13.45
CA PRO A 294 -28.50 -30.75 -12.66
C PRO A 294 -27.31 -31.35 -11.89
N VAL A 295 -26.11 -31.22 -12.45
CA VAL A 295 -24.84 -31.57 -11.82
C VAL A 295 -23.89 -30.37 -11.97
N PRO A 296 -23.88 -29.43 -11.01
CA PRO A 296 -23.02 -28.26 -11.05
C PRO A 296 -21.54 -28.64 -10.93
N LYS A 297 -20.66 -27.82 -11.54
CA LYS A 297 -19.22 -27.91 -11.28
C LYS A 297 -18.94 -27.36 -9.88
N TRP A 298 -18.43 -28.19 -9.00
CA TRP A 298 -18.04 -27.79 -7.64
C TRP A 298 -16.73 -27.03 -7.66
N VAL A 299 -16.68 -25.90 -6.94
CA VAL A 299 -15.49 -25.05 -6.80
C VAL A 299 -14.82 -25.30 -5.46
N GLY A 300 -15.61 -25.41 -4.39
CA GLY A 300 -15.09 -25.75 -3.07
C GLY A 300 -16.19 -25.96 -2.03
N GLY A 301 -15.80 -26.21 -0.79
CA GLY A 301 -16.68 -26.79 0.23
C GLY A 301 -17.57 -25.79 0.99
N GLY A 302 -18.19 -26.29 2.05
CA GLY A 302 -18.88 -25.48 3.05
C GLY A 302 -18.25 -25.64 4.43
N GLN A 303 -18.41 -24.64 5.27
CA GLN A 303 -18.10 -24.70 6.70
C GLN A 303 -19.08 -25.68 7.35
N TYR A 304 -18.52 -26.70 8.01
CA TYR A 304 -19.28 -27.62 8.86
C TYR A 304 -19.24 -27.09 10.29
N GLN A 305 -20.36 -27.16 11.01
CA GLN A 305 -20.37 -26.95 12.45
C GLN A 305 -19.28 -27.84 13.07
N TYR A 306 -18.34 -27.24 13.80
CA TYR A 306 -17.41 -27.99 14.63
C TYR A 306 -18.19 -28.41 15.88
N GLU A 307 -18.29 -29.72 16.11
CA GLU A 307 -18.85 -30.23 17.36
C GLU A 307 -17.85 -29.91 18.46
N LEU A 308 -18.23 -29.02 19.38
CA LEU A 308 -17.50 -28.86 20.64
C LEU A 308 -17.76 -30.12 21.46
N PRO A 309 -16.73 -30.92 21.81
CA PRO A 309 -16.92 -32.09 22.63
C PRO A 309 -17.54 -31.68 23.97
N ALA A 310 -18.38 -32.56 24.53
CA ALA A 310 -18.88 -32.36 25.88
C ALA A 310 -17.71 -32.17 26.84
N ALA A 311 -17.85 -31.25 27.79
CA ALA A 311 -16.86 -31.08 28.85
C ALA A 311 -16.62 -32.43 29.57
N PRO A 312 -15.39 -32.70 30.04
CA PRO A 312 -15.08 -33.90 30.81
C PRO A 312 -16.05 -34.10 31.97
N LYS A 313 -16.37 -35.36 32.28
CA LYS A 313 -17.24 -35.73 33.42
C LYS A 313 -16.75 -35.05 34.71
N GLY A 314 -17.61 -34.28 35.35
CA GLY A 314 -17.30 -33.55 36.60
C GLY A 314 -16.89 -32.08 36.44
N GLN A 315 -16.75 -31.57 35.21
CA GLN A 315 -16.41 -30.16 34.92
C GLN A 315 -17.56 -29.35 34.29
N GLY A 316 -18.78 -29.89 34.26
CA GLY A 316 -19.97 -29.19 33.77
C GLY A 316 -20.84 -28.70 34.93
N MET A 317 -20.90 -27.39 35.16
CA MET A 317 -21.92 -26.81 36.04
C MET A 317 -23.23 -26.65 35.26
N GLY A 318 -24.30 -27.33 35.69
CA GLY A 318 -25.69 -27.01 35.31
C GLY A 318 -26.55 -28.19 34.85
N THR A 319 -27.71 -28.37 35.50
CA THR A 319 -28.79 -29.23 35.05
C THR A 319 -29.60 -28.54 33.95
N SER A 320 -29.50 -29.06 32.73
CA SER A 320 -30.46 -28.87 31.61
C SER A 320 -30.85 -27.44 31.25
N LEU A 321 -29.97 -26.73 30.54
CA LEU A 321 -30.30 -25.77 29.46
C LEU A 321 -28.98 -25.35 28.78
N TYR A 322 -28.79 -25.74 27.51
CA TYR A 322 -27.69 -25.21 26.71
C TYR A 322 -28.13 -23.89 26.10
N CYS A 323 -27.70 -22.76 26.67
CA CYS A 323 -27.78 -21.47 25.99
C CYS A 323 -26.61 -21.39 24.99
N PHE A 324 -26.89 -21.61 23.71
CA PHE A 324 -25.95 -21.23 22.66
C PHE A 324 -26.15 -19.74 22.36
N MET A 325 -25.18 -18.92 22.72
CA MET A 325 -25.10 -17.55 22.26
C MET A 325 -24.28 -17.54 20.98
N ALA A 326 -24.92 -17.30 19.84
CA ALA A 326 -24.20 -16.97 18.62
C ALA A 326 -23.62 -15.57 18.82
N TYR A 327 -22.32 -15.48 19.00
CA TYR A 327 -21.61 -14.21 19.08
C TYR A 327 -20.65 -14.09 17.89
N LEU A 328 -20.43 -12.86 17.44
CA LEU A 328 -19.41 -12.61 16.42
C LEU A 328 -18.04 -12.62 17.11
N PRO A 329 -17.01 -13.31 16.56
CA PRO A 329 -15.67 -13.26 17.12
C PRO A 329 -15.17 -11.81 17.30
N GLY A 330 -14.73 -11.49 18.52
CA GLY A 330 -14.28 -10.17 18.95
C GLY A 330 -15.37 -9.16 19.34
N SER A 331 -16.65 -9.55 19.36
CA SER A 331 -17.77 -8.70 19.76
C SER A 331 -17.90 -8.55 21.28
N TYR A 332 -18.82 -7.68 21.72
CA TYR A 332 -19.16 -7.54 23.14
C TYR A 332 -19.75 -8.84 23.71
N GLU A 333 -20.56 -9.54 22.92
CA GLU A 333 -21.22 -10.80 23.24
C GLU A 333 -20.21 -11.92 23.54
N GLU A 334 -19.02 -11.89 22.92
CA GLU A 334 -17.94 -12.82 23.27
C GLU A 334 -17.43 -12.62 24.71
N ARG A 335 -17.38 -11.37 25.20
CA ARG A 335 -16.96 -11.05 26.56
C ARG A 335 -17.97 -11.55 27.60
N LEU A 336 -19.26 -11.54 27.27
CA LEU A 336 -20.30 -12.15 28.11
C LEU A 336 -20.05 -13.65 28.33
N GLY A 337 -19.56 -14.36 27.30
CA GLY A 337 -19.13 -15.75 27.44
C GLY A 337 -17.93 -15.95 28.38
N GLY A 338 -17.04 -14.96 28.50
CA GLY A 338 -15.93 -14.97 29.47
C GLY A 338 -16.35 -14.64 30.91
N VAL A 339 -17.33 -13.76 31.09
CA VAL A 339 -17.94 -13.47 32.41
C VAL A 339 -18.69 -14.70 32.93
N HIS A 340 -19.47 -15.36 32.07
CA HIS A 340 -20.15 -16.60 32.43
C HIS A 340 -19.19 -17.69 32.91
N ARG A 341 -18.04 -17.86 32.23
CA ARG A 341 -17.00 -18.83 32.64
C ARG A 341 -16.35 -18.52 33.98
N ARG A 342 -16.25 -17.24 34.39
CA ARG A 342 -15.68 -16.83 35.68
C ARG A 342 -16.66 -16.97 36.86
N HIS A 343 -17.96 -16.94 36.61
CA HIS A 343 -18.99 -17.18 37.63
C HIS A 343 -19.37 -18.66 37.77
N LEU A 344 -18.84 -19.53 36.90
CA LEU A 344 -19.00 -20.99 36.92
C LEU A 344 -17.71 -21.71 37.36
N ALA A 345 -16.77 -21.01 37.99
CA ALA A 345 -15.59 -21.58 38.65
C ALA A 345 -15.68 -21.28 40.15
#